data_AF-A0A2E9ZFW9-F1
#
_entry.id   AF-A0A2E9ZFW9-F1
#
_cell.length_a   1.000
_cell.length_b   1.000
_cell.length_c   1.000
_cell.angle_alpha   90.00
_cell.angle_beta   90.00
_cell.angle_gamma   90.00
#
_symmetry.space_group_name_H-M   'P 1'
#
loop_
_entity.id
_entity.type
_entity.pdbx_description
1 polymer ?
#
loop_
_entity_poly.entity_id
_entity_poly.type
_entity_poly.pdbx_seq_one_letter_code
_entity_poly.pdbx_strand_id
1 'polypeptide(L)'
;MYKQITFILLLGISAGTAFADTQRANYQNSASAEATTGYISGLAVGGLVGGPPGAIFGAAVGAMLGNGFFVRKRANVLRVELYESQLQVATLRDEALVAQQQMQQAMAELYKIKTSAAQVIPAGLSIASASPCCDNTVLSLHFRTGSSAIEPHYEEQLASLVKLANQMPAANVEITGYADRNGDADMNLRLSRERTASIKQYFNGMGIQHSSIITVAYGESQPLSASQSFEADFFDRRVIVRLRDSSKHMLTQLPDGE
;
A
#
# COMPACT_ATOMS: atom_id res chain seq x y z
N MET A 1 -0.55 -41.25 64.15
CA MET A 1 -1.12 -39.88 64.18
C MET A 1 -1.43 -39.47 62.75
N TYR A 2 -2.73 -39.40 62.41
CA TYR A 2 -3.25 -38.98 61.11
C TYR A 2 -3.16 -37.46 60.97
N LYS A 3 -2.82 -36.96 59.78
CA LYS A 3 -3.34 -35.69 59.25
C LYS A 3 -3.35 -35.73 57.71
N GLN A 4 -4.55 -35.62 57.16
CA GLN A 4 -4.83 -35.42 55.73
C GLN A 4 -4.51 -33.96 55.31
N ILE A 5 -4.35 -33.71 53.99
CA ILE A 5 -5.18 -32.79 53.16
C ILE A 5 -4.52 -32.58 51.77
N THR A 6 -5.11 -33.24 50.77
CA THR A 6 -5.72 -32.74 49.50
C THR A 6 -5.09 -31.58 48.68
N PHE A 7 -4.66 -31.93 47.45
CA PHE A 7 -4.93 -31.36 46.09
C PHE A 7 -4.62 -29.87 45.76
N ILE A 8 -3.90 -29.64 44.64
CA ILE A 8 -4.34 -28.88 43.45
C ILE A 8 -3.38 -29.17 42.28
N LEU A 9 -3.97 -29.59 41.16
CA LEU A 9 -3.34 -29.93 39.89
C LEU A 9 -3.13 -28.63 39.07
N LEU A 10 -1.88 -28.24 38.82
CA LEU A 10 -1.51 -27.17 37.89
C LEU A 10 -1.10 -27.80 36.56
N LEU A 11 -1.96 -27.70 35.55
CA LEU A 11 -1.66 -28.03 34.15
C LEU A 11 -0.70 -26.98 33.59
N GLY A 12 0.58 -27.31 33.53
CA GLY A 12 1.57 -26.58 32.74
C GLY A 12 1.44 -26.99 31.28
N ILE A 13 1.12 -26.04 30.40
CA ILE A 13 1.31 -26.21 28.97
C ILE A 13 2.73 -25.71 28.66
N SER A 14 3.59 -26.67 28.36
CA SER A 14 4.90 -26.48 27.75
C SER A 14 4.74 -26.15 26.27
N ALA A 15 5.50 -25.17 25.78
CA ALA A 15 5.70 -24.97 24.36
C ALA A 15 7.16 -24.59 24.09
N GLY A 16 7.89 -25.58 23.57
CA GLY A 16 8.92 -25.49 22.54
C GLY A 16 10.01 -24.42 22.66
N THR A 17 11.20 -24.84 23.06
CA THR A 17 12.46 -24.17 22.74
C THR A 17 12.72 -24.27 21.22
N ALA A 18 12.71 -23.14 20.52
CA ALA A 18 13.42 -22.98 19.25
C ALA A 18 14.61 -22.06 19.51
N PHE A 19 15.79 -22.66 19.66
CA PHE A 19 17.06 -21.95 19.68
C PHE A 19 17.36 -21.47 18.26
N ALA A 20 17.18 -20.17 18.01
CA ALA A 20 17.87 -19.48 16.92
C ALA A 20 19.13 -18.86 17.51
N ASP A 21 20.26 -19.51 17.28
CA ASP A 21 21.58 -19.03 17.62
C ASP A 21 21.84 -17.71 16.88
N THR A 22 21.79 -16.60 17.61
CA THR A 22 22.07 -15.28 17.06
C THR A 22 23.34 -14.77 17.72
N GLN A 23 24.41 -14.77 16.93
CA GLN A 23 25.69 -14.19 17.28
C GLN A 23 25.53 -12.82 17.92
N ARG A 24 26.18 -12.63 19.07
CA ARG A 24 26.30 -11.36 19.78
C ARG A 24 26.94 -10.30 18.87
N ALA A 25 26.13 -9.44 18.25
CA ALA A 25 26.60 -8.15 17.76
C ALA A 25 26.65 -7.18 18.95
N ASN A 26 27.87 -6.94 19.42
CA ASN A 26 28.18 -6.03 20.52
C ASN A 26 28.07 -4.58 20.02
N TYR A 27 26.90 -3.94 20.18
CA TYR A 27 26.72 -2.52 19.94
C TYR A 27 26.96 -1.74 21.24
N GLN A 28 28.24 -1.54 21.58
CA GLN A 28 28.62 -0.56 22.60
C GLN A 28 28.85 0.80 21.95
N ASN A 29 28.01 1.76 22.38
CA ASN A 29 28.23 3.20 22.44
C ASN A 29 28.47 4.01 21.14
N SER A 30 27.44 4.79 20.80
CA SER A 30 27.60 6.24 20.72
C SER A 30 26.24 6.95 20.92
N ALA A 31 26.30 8.06 21.67
CA ALA A 31 25.28 9.08 21.92
C ALA A 31 24.23 8.83 23.02
N SER A 32 24.64 9.18 24.24
CA SER A 32 23.78 9.73 25.28
C SER A 32 23.20 11.08 24.83
N ALA A 33 21.87 11.18 24.78
CA ALA A 33 21.05 12.28 25.30
C ALA A 33 19.60 12.12 24.79
N GLU A 34 18.70 11.78 25.71
CA GLU A 34 17.26 12.04 25.65
C GLU A 34 16.53 11.81 24.31
N ALA A 35 16.05 10.58 24.06
CA ALA A 35 15.04 10.35 23.04
C ALA A 35 14.08 9.23 23.44
N THR A 36 12.81 9.63 23.55
CA THR A 36 11.59 8.87 23.79
C THR A 36 11.55 7.54 23.02
N THR A 37 11.40 6.44 23.76
CA THR A 37 11.54 5.03 23.35
C THR A 37 10.42 4.49 22.44
N GLY A 38 10.05 5.23 21.40
CA GLY A 38 9.09 4.82 20.36
C GLY A 38 9.52 5.21 18.93
N TYR A 39 10.32 6.27 18.80
CA TYR A 39 10.77 6.77 17.50
C TYR A 39 11.89 5.92 16.89
N ILE A 40 12.83 5.43 17.71
CA ILE A 40 14.04 4.75 17.22
C ILE A 40 13.76 3.28 16.83
N SER A 41 12.86 2.60 17.55
CA SER A 41 12.51 1.20 17.24
C SER A 41 11.72 1.08 15.93
N GLY A 42 10.83 2.02 15.64
CA GLY A 42 10.07 2.08 14.39
C GLY A 42 10.95 2.30 13.16
N LEU A 43 11.89 3.24 13.24
CA LEU A 43 12.85 3.53 12.17
C LEU A 43 13.73 2.32 11.84
N ALA A 44 14.26 1.66 12.87
CA ALA A 44 15.17 0.52 12.69
C ALA A 44 14.45 -0.69 12.09
N VAL A 45 13.29 -1.09 12.62
CA VAL A 45 12.55 -2.26 12.12
C VAL A 45 12.02 -2.02 10.71
N GLY A 46 11.47 -0.84 10.44
CA GLY A 46 11.00 -0.47 9.12
C GLY A 46 12.12 -0.39 8.08
N GLY A 47 13.27 0.16 8.45
CA GLY A 47 14.45 0.27 7.57
C GLY A 47 15.14 -1.06 7.27
N LEU A 48 15.20 -1.96 8.25
CA LEU A 48 15.81 -3.29 8.09
C LEU A 48 15.00 -4.20 7.16
N VAL A 49 13.67 -4.09 7.18
CA VAL A 49 12.78 -4.97 6.40
C VAL A 49 12.43 -4.39 5.02
N GLY A 50 12.26 -3.07 4.89
CA GLY A 50 11.75 -2.43 3.68
C GLY A 50 12.67 -1.40 3.03
N GLY A 51 13.91 -1.25 3.51
CA GLY A 51 14.81 -0.19 3.06
C GLY A 51 14.28 1.22 3.38
N PRO A 52 14.72 2.26 2.64
CA PRO A 52 14.35 3.65 2.95
C PRO A 52 12.83 3.89 3.05
N PRO A 53 11.96 3.35 2.15
CA PRO A 53 10.50 3.49 2.29
C PRO A 53 9.95 2.88 3.57
N GLY A 54 10.43 1.70 3.97
CA GLY A 54 9.99 1.02 5.18
C GLY A 54 10.31 1.79 6.47
N ALA A 55 11.41 2.55 6.49
CA ALA A 55 11.79 3.37 7.65
C ALA A 55 10.76 4.48 7.96
N ILE A 56 10.16 5.10 6.95
CA ILE A 56 9.13 6.16 7.15
C ILE A 56 7.85 5.56 7.74
N PHE A 57 7.37 4.46 7.15
CA PHE A 57 6.19 3.75 7.69
C PHE A 57 6.44 3.25 9.12
N GLY A 58 7.64 2.73 9.39
CA GLY A 58 8.05 2.32 10.73
C GLY A 58 8.08 3.47 11.72
N ALA A 59 8.52 4.67 11.32
CA ALA A 59 8.52 5.86 12.17
C ALA A 59 7.10 6.33 12.54
N ALA A 60 6.16 6.31 11.59
CA ALA A 60 4.77 6.68 11.83
C ALA A 60 4.10 5.73 12.83
N VAL A 61 4.30 4.43 12.67
CA VAL A 61 3.79 3.40 13.58
C VAL A 61 4.46 3.48 14.97
N GLY A 62 5.77 3.76 15.02
CA GLY A 62 6.51 3.96 16.26
C GLY A 62 6.04 5.18 17.06
N ALA A 63 5.70 6.28 16.37
CA ALA A 63 5.11 7.47 17.00
C ALA A 63 3.70 7.19 17.57
N MET A 64 2.92 6.36 16.89
CA MET A 64 1.55 6.02 17.29
C MET A 64 1.51 5.07 18.50
N LEU A 65 2.49 4.15 18.60
CA LEU A 65 2.63 3.22 19.73
C LEU A 65 3.41 3.81 20.92
N GLY A 66 4.13 4.91 20.71
CA GLY A 66 4.92 5.62 21.73
C GLY A 66 4.13 6.47 22.72
N ASN A 67 2.79 6.46 22.66
CA ASN A 67 1.94 7.20 23.59
C ASN A 67 1.89 6.54 24.99
N GLY A 68 2.99 6.72 25.72
CA GLY A 68 3.07 6.52 27.16
C GLY A 68 4.21 7.38 27.70
N PHE A 69 3.92 8.20 28.72
CA PHE A 69 4.82 9.09 29.48
C PHE A 69 4.70 10.61 29.24
N PHE A 70 3.51 11.16 29.54
CA PHE A 70 3.43 12.35 30.40
C PHE A 70 2.97 12.03 31.84
N VAL A 71 2.67 10.75 32.16
CA VAL A 71 1.99 10.36 33.42
C VAL A 71 2.97 9.82 34.48
N ARG A 72 4.12 10.48 34.75
CA ARG A 72 4.93 10.03 35.90
C ARG A 72 5.81 11.07 36.61
N LYS A 73 5.23 12.22 36.97
CA LYS A 73 5.64 12.93 38.20
C LYS A 73 4.43 13.47 38.96
N ARG A 74 3.80 12.61 39.78
CA ARG A 74 3.22 12.88 41.12
C ARG A 74 2.30 11.73 41.54
N ALA A 75 2.86 10.73 42.23
CA ALA A 75 2.15 9.52 42.67
C ALA A 75 1.07 9.74 43.75
N ASN A 76 0.82 10.98 44.20
CA ASN A 76 -0.19 11.26 45.23
C ASN A 76 -1.36 12.14 44.74
N VAL A 77 -1.45 12.47 43.45
CA VAL A 77 -2.59 13.22 42.86
C VAL A 77 -3.45 12.34 41.92
N LEU A 78 -2.97 11.14 41.58
CA LEU A 78 -3.57 10.26 40.57
C LEU A 78 -4.97 9.72 40.87
N ARG A 79 -5.49 9.80 42.11
CA ARG A 79 -6.82 9.26 42.45
C ARG A 79 -7.96 10.22 42.10
N VAL A 80 -7.68 11.51 41.94
CA VAL A 80 -8.69 12.53 41.61
C VAL A 80 -8.86 12.65 40.08
N GLU A 81 -7.78 12.49 39.34
CA GLU A 81 -7.75 12.52 37.86
C GLU A 81 -8.29 11.23 37.21
N LEU A 82 -8.19 10.09 37.93
CA LEU A 82 -8.73 8.80 37.47
C LEU A 82 -10.26 8.80 37.36
N TYR A 83 -10.96 9.67 38.09
CA TYR A 83 -12.43 9.68 38.13
C TYR A 83 -13.03 10.46 36.95
N GLU A 84 -12.43 11.59 36.55
CA GLU A 84 -12.83 12.32 35.33
C GLU A 84 -12.43 11.57 34.05
N SER A 85 -11.24 10.93 34.05
CA SER A 85 -10.81 10.08 32.95
C SER A 85 -11.75 8.89 32.72
N GLN A 86 -12.30 8.30 33.78
CA GLN A 86 -13.30 7.21 33.65
C GLN A 86 -14.62 7.69 33.01
N LEU A 87 -15.04 8.93 33.27
CA LEU A 87 -16.24 9.52 32.66
C LEU A 87 -16.06 9.79 31.16
N GLN A 88 -14.88 10.27 30.75
CA GLN A 88 -14.53 10.43 29.34
C GLN A 88 -14.41 9.07 28.63
N VAL A 89 -13.87 8.04 29.29
CA VAL A 89 -13.81 6.69 28.71
C VAL A 89 -15.20 6.07 28.62
N ALA A 90 -16.13 6.39 29.52
CA ALA A 90 -17.52 5.92 29.44
C ALA A 90 -18.25 6.53 28.23
N THR A 91 -18.14 7.84 28.04
CA THR A 91 -18.75 8.54 26.88
C THR A 91 -18.17 8.09 25.55
N LEU A 92 -16.84 7.93 25.46
CA LEU A 92 -16.18 7.39 24.26
C LEU A 92 -16.54 5.91 24.00
N ARG A 93 -16.78 5.11 25.04
CA ARG A 93 -17.28 3.73 24.88
C ARG A 93 -18.69 3.71 24.31
N ASP A 94 -19.57 4.60 24.74
CA ASP A 94 -20.93 4.68 24.22
C ASP A 94 -20.93 5.09 22.74
N GLU A 95 -20.11 6.06 22.35
CA GLU A 95 -19.93 6.44 20.94
C GLU A 95 -19.33 5.30 20.10
N ALA A 96 -18.33 4.58 20.64
CA ALA A 96 -17.71 3.44 19.97
C ALA A 96 -18.69 2.27 19.76
N LEU A 97 -19.61 2.04 20.70
CA LEU A 97 -20.65 1.01 20.57
C LEU A 97 -21.65 1.37 19.46
N VAL A 98 -22.05 2.63 19.35
CA VAL A 98 -22.93 3.10 18.26
C VAL A 98 -22.22 2.97 16.90
N ALA A 99 -20.95 3.38 16.82
CA ALA A 99 -20.16 3.23 15.59
C ALA A 99 -19.96 1.75 15.21
N GLN A 100 -19.72 0.87 16.19
CA GLN A 100 -19.61 -0.57 15.99
C GLN A 100 -20.93 -1.18 15.52
N GLN A 101 -22.06 -0.72 16.07
CA GLN A 101 -23.39 -1.17 15.67
C GLN A 101 -23.75 -0.72 14.25
N GLN A 102 -23.43 0.52 13.87
CA GLN A 102 -23.59 1.01 12.50
C GLN A 102 -22.76 0.17 11.51
N MET A 103 -21.52 -0.16 11.89
CA MET A 103 -20.65 -1.00 11.06
C MET A 103 -21.22 -2.43 10.89
N GLN A 104 -21.83 -3.00 11.93
CA GLN A 104 -22.51 -4.30 11.85
C GLN A 104 -23.75 -4.25 10.94
N GLN A 105 -24.51 -3.15 10.94
CA GLN A 105 -25.67 -2.98 10.07
C GLN A 105 -25.24 -2.87 8.59
N ALA A 106 -24.22 -2.08 8.29
CA ALA A 106 -23.66 -1.97 6.94
C ALA A 106 -23.12 -3.32 6.43
N MET A 107 -22.47 -4.11 7.31
CA MET A 107 -22.02 -5.47 7.00
C MET A 107 -23.18 -6.42 6.67
N ALA A 108 -24.31 -6.31 7.38
CA ALA A 108 -25.48 -7.14 7.13
C ALA A 108 -26.15 -6.82 5.78
N GLU A 109 -26.18 -5.55 5.37
CA GLU A 109 -26.64 -5.15 4.04
C GLU A 109 -25.72 -5.68 2.94
N LEU A 110 -24.40 -5.62 3.15
CA LEU A 110 -23.42 -6.17 2.22
C LEU A 110 -23.54 -7.70 2.08
N TYR A 111 -23.87 -8.42 3.16
CA TYR A 111 -24.14 -9.86 3.11
C TYR A 111 -25.36 -10.20 2.26
N LYS A 112 -26.42 -9.38 2.32
CA LYS A 112 -27.62 -9.56 1.47
C LYS A 112 -27.27 -9.41 -0.01
N ILE A 113 -26.42 -8.46 -0.37
CA ILE A 113 -25.96 -8.27 -1.76
C ILE A 113 -25.11 -9.47 -2.22
N LYS A 114 -24.27 -10.04 -1.35
CA LYS A 114 -23.47 -11.23 -1.68
C LYS A 114 -24.30 -12.51 -1.83
N THR A 115 -25.42 -12.61 -1.14
CA THR A 115 -26.30 -13.81 -1.16
C THR A 115 -27.45 -13.69 -2.14
N SER A 116 -27.87 -12.47 -2.50
CA SER A 116 -28.80 -12.23 -3.60
C SER A 116 -28.08 -12.32 -4.95
N ALA A 117 -28.09 -13.56 -5.44
CA ALA A 117 -27.96 -13.91 -6.85
C ALA A 117 -26.55 -13.82 -7.45
N ALA A 118 -25.74 -14.84 -7.12
CA ALA A 118 -25.19 -15.62 -8.21
C ALA A 118 -26.36 -16.19 -9.03
N GLN A 119 -26.91 -15.40 -9.96
CA GLN A 119 -27.76 -15.97 -11.00
C GLN A 119 -26.89 -16.97 -11.74
N VAL A 120 -27.22 -18.25 -11.61
CA VAL A 120 -26.59 -19.32 -12.37
C VAL A 120 -26.88 -19.00 -13.83
N ILE A 121 -25.90 -18.41 -14.52
CA ILE A 121 -25.95 -18.19 -15.96
C ILE A 121 -26.09 -19.59 -16.57
N PRO A 122 -27.20 -19.92 -17.25
CA PRO A 122 -27.35 -21.23 -17.85
C PRO A 122 -26.22 -21.45 -18.85
N ALA A 123 -25.64 -22.67 -18.84
CA ALA A 123 -24.47 -23.09 -19.61
C ALA A 123 -24.74 -23.23 -21.14
N GLY A 124 -25.46 -22.27 -21.72
CA GLY A 124 -25.87 -22.23 -23.11
C GLY A 124 -25.58 -20.91 -23.82
N LEU A 125 -24.77 -20.02 -23.24
CA LEU A 125 -24.24 -18.88 -23.99
C LEU A 125 -23.09 -19.36 -24.88
N SER A 126 -23.37 -19.46 -26.18
CA SER A 126 -22.34 -19.33 -27.19
C SER A 126 -21.63 -18.00 -26.95
N ILE A 127 -20.39 -18.04 -26.46
CA ILE A 127 -19.53 -16.87 -26.28
C ILE A 127 -19.03 -16.48 -27.68
N ALA A 128 -19.96 -16.03 -28.52
CA ALA A 128 -19.60 -15.34 -29.74
C ALA A 128 -19.07 -13.97 -29.33
N SER A 129 -17.81 -13.72 -29.72
CA SER A 129 -17.04 -12.48 -29.57
C SER A 129 -16.53 -12.15 -28.17
N ALA A 130 -15.22 -11.86 -28.11
CA ALA A 130 -14.48 -11.40 -26.96
C ALA A 130 -15.20 -10.23 -26.28
N SER A 131 -15.93 -10.50 -25.19
CA SER A 131 -16.41 -9.44 -24.31
C SER A 131 -15.23 -8.88 -23.49
N PRO A 132 -15.21 -7.56 -23.26
CA PRO A 132 -14.00 -6.78 -23.00
C PRO A 132 -13.67 -6.81 -21.51
N CYS A 133 -13.02 -7.88 -21.04
CA CYS A 133 -12.59 -7.97 -19.64
C CYS A 133 -11.59 -6.89 -19.23
N CYS A 134 -10.99 -6.20 -20.21
CA CYS A 134 -9.62 -5.76 -20.09
C CYS A 134 -9.32 -4.43 -20.80
N ASP A 135 -10.33 -3.81 -21.40
CA ASP A 135 -10.23 -2.48 -21.98
C ASP A 135 -10.01 -1.44 -20.87
N ASN A 136 -9.02 -0.57 -21.05
CA ASN A 136 -8.57 0.44 -20.08
C ASN A 136 -7.96 -0.13 -18.78
N THR A 137 -7.18 -1.21 -18.87
CA THR A 137 -6.41 -1.71 -17.71
C THR A 137 -5.33 -0.71 -17.34
N VAL A 138 -5.20 -0.37 -16.05
CA VAL A 138 -4.24 0.63 -15.53
C VAL A 138 -3.33 -0.01 -14.47
N LEU A 139 -2.02 0.21 -14.60
CA LEU A 139 -1.01 -0.18 -13.62
C LEU A 139 -0.21 1.06 -13.19
N SER A 140 0.00 1.25 -11.89
CA SER A 140 0.85 2.33 -11.34
C SER A 140 2.11 1.73 -10.73
N LEU A 141 3.27 2.22 -11.16
CA LEU A 141 4.58 1.83 -10.66
C LEU A 141 5.20 3.00 -9.90
N HIS A 142 5.70 2.76 -8.70
CA HIS A 142 6.40 3.75 -7.89
C HIS A 142 7.91 3.57 -7.99
N PHE A 143 8.63 4.69 -7.93
CA PHE A 143 10.08 4.72 -8.10
C PHE A 143 10.79 5.31 -6.88
N ARG A 144 12.00 4.80 -6.64
CA ARG A 144 12.94 5.39 -5.69
C ARG A 144 13.37 6.79 -6.16
N THR A 145 13.71 7.64 -5.20
CA THR A 145 14.25 8.98 -5.46
C THR A 145 15.49 8.90 -6.34
N GLY A 146 15.55 9.72 -7.39
CA GLY A 146 16.67 9.77 -8.33
C GLY A 146 16.90 8.51 -9.17
N SER A 147 15.98 7.54 -9.17
CA SER A 147 16.10 6.28 -9.91
C SER A 147 15.04 6.13 -10.99
N SER A 148 15.44 5.49 -12.10
CA SER A 148 14.58 4.99 -13.17
C SER A 148 14.47 3.47 -13.21
N ALA A 149 15.14 2.76 -12.29
CA ALA A 149 15.11 1.30 -12.23
C ALA A 149 13.72 0.79 -11.83
N ILE A 150 13.25 -0.23 -12.55
CA ILE A 150 12.03 -0.96 -12.21
C ILE A 150 12.37 -1.90 -11.05
N GLU A 151 11.60 -1.82 -9.97
CA GLU A 151 11.79 -2.72 -8.84
C GLU A 151 11.29 -4.15 -9.17
N PRO A 152 11.99 -5.21 -8.74
CA PRO A 152 11.67 -6.60 -9.13
C PRO A 152 10.23 -7.04 -8.81
N HIS A 153 9.63 -6.48 -7.77
CA HIS A 153 8.25 -6.82 -7.37
C HIS A 153 7.17 -6.35 -8.37
N TYR A 154 7.53 -5.58 -9.40
CA TYR A 154 6.65 -5.18 -10.50
C TYR A 154 6.72 -6.12 -11.72
N GLU A 155 7.70 -7.03 -11.78
CA GLU A 155 7.93 -7.87 -12.97
C GLU A 155 6.73 -8.76 -13.28
N GLU A 156 6.07 -9.34 -12.28
CA GLU A 156 4.91 -10.21 -12.48
C GLU A 156 3.70 -9.45 -13.04
N GLN A 157 3.44 -8.25 -12.52
CA GLN A 157 2.34 -7.39 -12.96
C GLN A 157 2.59 -6.88 -14.38
N LEU A 158 3.83 -6.47 -14.69
CA LEU A 158 4.23 -6.04 -16.03
C LEU A 158 4.12 -7.21 -17.04
N ALA A 159 4.59 -8.40 -16.67
CA ALA A 159 4.45 -9.60 -17.51
C ALA A 159 2.98 -9.98 -17.75
N SER A 160 2.13 -9.82 -16.73
CA SER A 160 0.68 -10.04 -16.86
C SER A 160 0.04 -9.03 -17.82
N LEU A 161 0.46 -7.77 -17.76
CA LEU A 161 -0.02 -6.73 -18.68
C LEU A 161 0.43 -6.98 -20.13
N VAL A 162 1.65 -7.48 -20.34
CA VAL A 162 2.14 -7.90 -21.67
C VAL A 162 1.31 -9.06 -22.22
N LYS A 163 1.05 -10.10 -21.42
CA LYS A 163 0.20 -11.23 -21.83
C LYS A 163 -1.17 -10.73 -22.27
N LEU A 164 -1.72 -9.77 -21.55
CA LEU A 164 -3.00 -9.18 -21.88
C LEU A 164 -2.95 -8.35 -23.16
N ALA A 165 -1.93 -7.52 -23.34
CA ALA A 165 -1.72 -6.75 -24.56
C ALA A 165 -1.61 -7.65 -25.80
N ASN A 166 -0.92 -8.79 -25.69
CA ASN A 166 -0.78 -9.76 -26.79
C ASN A 166 -2.10 -10.46 -27.18
N GLN A 167 -3.08 -10.50 -26.28
CA GLN A 167 -4.43 -11.01 -26.59
C GLN A 167 -5.31 -9.96 -27.32
N MET A 168 -4.82 -8.72 -27.43
CA MET A 168 -5.55 -7.59 -28.00
C MET A 168 -4.75 -6.97 -29.16
N PRO A 169 -4.90 -7.48 -30.40
CA PRO A 169 -4.09 -7.05 -31.56
C PRO A 169 -4.18 -5.56 -31.89
N ALA A 170 -5.28 -4.90 -31.50
CA ALA A 170 -5.50 -3.47 -31.70
C ALA A 170 -5.18 -2.61 -30.46
N ALA A 171 -4.55 -3.19 -29.41
CA ALA A 171 -4.27 -2.45 -28.20
C ALA A 171 -3.08 -1.49 -28.35
N ASN A 172 -3.22 -0.32 -27.74
CA ASN A 172 -2.15 0.64 -27.51
C ASN A 172 -1.80 0.67 -26.02
N VAL A 173 -0.51 0.82 -25.73
CA VAL A 173 0.06 0.96 -24.40
C VAL A 173 0.49 2.41 -24.21
N GLU A 174 -0.17 3.13 -23.32
CA GLU A 174 0.21 4.49 -22.92
C GLU A 174 1.02 4.43 -21.63
N ILE A 175 2.21 5.02 -21.61
CA ILE A 175 3.11 5.06 -20.46
C ILE A 175 3.35 6.52 -20.09
N THR A 176 2.88 6.92 -18.93
CA THR A 176 2.89 8.32 -18.50
C THR A 176 3.69 8.48 -17.21
N GLY A 177 4.80 9.21 -17.26
CA GLY A 177 5.74 9.38 -16.17
C GLY A 177 5.62 10.71 -15.44
N TYR A 178 5.80 10.64 -14.12
CA TYR A 178 5.76 11.77 -13.20
C TYR A 178 6.99 11.74 -12.27
N ALA A 179 7.29 12.88 -11.68
CA ALA A 179 8.32 13.07 -10.68
C ALA A 179 7.76 13.89 -9.51
N ASP A 180 8.38 13.78 -8.34
CA ASP A 180 8.09 14.66 -7.21
C ASP A 180 8.64 16.07 -7.47
N ARG A 181 8.18 17.03 -6.65
CA ARG A 181 8.57 18.44 -6.76
C ARG A 181 9.91 18.76 -6.09
N ASN A 182 10.70 17.73 -5.78
CA ASN A 182 11.97 17.88 -5.11
C ASN A 182 13.08 18.07 -6.13
N GLY A 183 13.83 19.17 -6.02
CA GLY A 183 14.97 19.45 -6.88
C GLY A 183 14.62 20.34 -8.07
N ASP A 184 15.35 20.15 -9.16
CA ASP A 184 15.25 20.97 -10.38
C ASP A 184 14.22 20.41 -11.37
N ALA A 185 13.43 21.28 -11.99
CA ALA A 185 12.34 20.89 -12.87
C ALA A 185 12.82 20.13 -14.12
N ASP A 186 13.97 20.51 -14.70
CA ASP A 186 14.53 19.83 -15.88
C ASP A 186 15.09 18.45 -15.50
N MET A 187 15.66 18.33 -14.30
CA MET A 187 16.05 17.04 -13.72
C MET A 187 14.84 16.13 -13.53
N ASN A 188 13.74 16.66 -12.99
CA ASN A 188 12.50 15.92 -12.75
C ASN A 188 11.83 15.49 -14.06
N LEU A 189 11.83 16.36 -15.07
CA LEU A 189 11.38 16.03 -16.41
C LEU A 189 12.24 14.93 -17.04
N ARG A 190 13.56 15.02 -16.93
CA ARG A 190 14.46 13.98 -17.44
C ARG A 190 14.25 12.65 -16.75
N LEU A 191 14.14 12.64 -15.42
CA LEU A 191 13.93 11.42 -14.65
C LEU A 191 12.60 10.74 -14.99
N SER A 192 11.53 11.52 -15.16
CA SER A 192 10.24 10.98 -15.61
C SER A 192 10.34 10.37 -17.02
N ARG A 193 11.10 10.97 -17.95
CA ARG A 193 11.39 10.38 -19.27
C ARG A 193 12.15 9.06 -19.15
N GLU A 194 13.22 9.01 -18.36
CA GLU A 194 14.03 7.81 -18.16
C GLU A 194 13.21 6.63 -17.58
N ARG A 195 12.30 6.92 -16.64
CA ARG A 195 11.38 5.92 -16.09
C ARG A 195 10.43 5.35 -17.16
N THR A 196 9.82 6.21 -17.97
CA THR A 196 8.95 5.77 -19.07
C THR A 196 9.73 4.97 -20.11
N ALA A 197 10.98 5.36 -20.41
CA ALA A 197 11.85 4.65 -21.33
C ALA A 197 12.22 3.26 -20.80
N SER A 198 12.47 3.12 -19.50
CA SER A 198 12.80 1.83 -18.88
C SER A 198 11.64 0.83 -18.99
N ILE A 199 10.40 1.28 -18.76
CA ILE A 199 9.21 0.43 -18.94
C ILE A 199 8.95 0.13 -20.41
N LYS A 200 9.13 1.10 -21.31
CA LYS A 200 9.03 0.88 -22.75
C LYS A 200 10.03 -0.17 -23.24
N GLN A 201 11.29 -0.09 -22.78
CA GLN A 201 12.32 -1.09 -23.10
C GLN A 201 11.95 -2.47 -22.58
N TYR A 202 11.39 -2.56 -21.37
CA TYR A 202 10.88 -3.82 -20.82
C TYR A 202 9.79 -4.43 -21.72
N PHE A 203 8.77 -3.67 -22.13
CA PHE A 203 7.71 -4.18 -23.01
C PHE A 203 8.21 -4.55 -24.40
N ASN A 204 9.12 -3.76 -24.97
CA ASN A 204 9.76 -4.10 -26.24
C ASN A 204 10.53 -5.42 -26.15
N GLY A 205 11.27 -5.65 -25.05
CA GLY A 205 11.99 -6.90 -24.80
C GLY A 205 11.07 -8.11 -24.67
N MET A 206 9.81 -7.88 -24.28
CA MET A 206 8.76 -8.91 -24.19
C MET A 206 7.93 -9.05 -25.48
N GLY A 207 8.29 -8.34 -26.55
CA GLY A 207 7.70 -8.50 -27.88
C GLY A 207 6.56 -7.54 -28.23
N ILE A 208 6.25 -6.53 -27.40
CA ILE A 208 5.29 -5.48 -27.77
C ILE A 208 5.95 -4.57 -28.80
N GLN A 209 5.24 -4.28 -29.90
CA GLN A 209 5.76 -3.45 -30.98
C GLN A 209 5.90 -1.98 -30.57
N HIS A 210 6.96 -1.33 -31.06
CA HIS A 210 7.24 0.07 -30.73
C HIS A 210 6.12 1.03 -31.11
N SER A 211 5.43 0.76 -32.23
CA SER A 211 4.32 1.57 -32.74
C SER A 211 3.09 1.52 -31.85
N SER A 212 2.95 0.48 -31.03
CA SER A 212 1.84 0.31 -30.09
C SER A 212 2.13 0.95 -28.72
N ILE A 213 3.32 1.51 -28.50
CA ILE A 213 3.70 2.12 -27.22
C ILE A 213 3.87 3.64 -27.35
N ILE A 214 3.03 4.38 -26.63
CA ILE A 214 3.04 5.83 -26.53
C ILE A 214 3.61 6.21 -25.16
N THR A 215 4.59 7.11 -25.12
CA THR A 215 5.22 7.57 -23.87
C THR A 215 5.05 9.07 -23.69
N VAL A 216 4.63 9.50 -22.50
CA VAL A 216 4.52 10.90 -22.10
C VAL A 216 5.23 11.11 -20.76
N ALA A 217 5.90 12.23 -20.59
CA ALA A 217 6.61 12.55 -19.36
C ALA A 217 6.27 13.98 -18.92
N TYR A 218 5.70 14.12 -17.73
CA TYR A 218 5.23 15.40 -17.19
C TYR A 218 6.24 16.04 -16.22
N GLY A 219 7.28 15.31 -15.80
CA GLY A 219 8.11 15.75 -14.68
C GLY A 219 7.25 15.98 -13.43
N GLU A 220 7.45 17.12 -12.79
CA GLU A 220 6.73 17.53 -11.56
C GLU A 220 5.45 18.34 -11.81
N SER A 221 5.08 18.58 -13.08
CA SER A 221 4.00 19.52 -13.45
C SER A 221 2.58 19.05 -13.15
N GLN A 222 2.40 17.79 -12.74
CA GLN A 222 1.09 17.16 -12.50
C GLN A 222 1.08 16.43 -11.14
N PRO A 223 1.20 17.18 -10.02
CA PRO A 223 1.21 16.58 -8.69
C PRO A 223 -0.18 16.06 -8.31
N LEU A 224 -0.24 14.98 -7.52
CA LEU A 224 -1.50 14.44 -7.00
C LEU A 224 -2.13 15.32 -5.92
N SER A 225 -1.31 16.11 -5.23
CA SER A 225 -1.73 16.98 -4.14
C SER A 225 -1.21 18.40 -4.37
N ALA A 226 -2.08 19.39 -4.16
CA ALA A 226 -1.69 20.79 -4.20
C ALA A 226 -0.58 21.10 -3.17
N SER A 227 -0.72 20.56 -1.96
CA SER A 227 0.26 20.73 -0.88
C SER A 227 1.37 19.68 -0.97
N GLN A 228 2.62 20.12 -0.75
CA GLN A 228 3.77 19.23 -0.73
C GLN A 228 3.92 18.58 0.64
N SER A 229 4.14 17.26 0.65
CA SER A 229 4.50 16.49 1.83
C SER A 229 5.36 15.31 1.38
N PHE A 230 6.13 14.75 2.31
CA PHE A 230 6.96 13.57 2.01
C PHE A 230 6.13 12.41 1.42
N GLU A 231 4.92 12.20 1.92
CA GLU A 231 4.00 11.17 1.44
C GLU A 231 3.46 11.49 0.03
N ALA A 232 3.05 12.74 -0.22
CA ALA A 232 2.61 13.16 -1.54
C ALA A 232 3.72 12.99 -2.59
N ASP A 233 4.95 13.37 -2.25
CA ASP A 233 6.12 13.21 -3.12
C ASP A 233 6.39 11.74 -3.44
N PHE A 234 6.17 10.82 -2.49
CA PHE A 234 6.27 9.38 -2.78
C PHE A 234 5.28 8.93 -3.86
N PHE A 235 4.03 9.35 -3.78
CA PHE A 235 3.03 9.03 -4.80
C PHE A 235 3.23 9.77 -6.12
N ASP A 236 3.95 10.90 -6.11
CA ASP A 236 4.32 11.65 -7.31
C ASP A 236 5.47 11.04 -8.11
N ARG A 237 6.35 10.27 -7.46
CA ARG A 237 7.34 9.43 -8.15
C ARG A 237 6.70 8.16 -8.72
N ARG A 238 5.88 8.33 -9.76
CA ARG A 238 5.15 7.22 -10.39
C ARG A 238 5.26 7.20 -11.92
N VAL A 239 5.01 6.02 -12.49
CA VAL A 239 4.64 5.86 -13.89
C VAL A 239 3.32 5.11 -13.96
N ILE A 240 2.40 5.63 -14.76
CA ILE A 240 1.11 5.00 -15.04
C ILE A 240 1.20 4.34 -16.41
N VAL A 241 0.91 3.04 -16.47
CA VAL A 241 0.76 2.30 -17.73
C VAL A 241 -0.72 2.04 -17.95
N ARG A 242 -1.24 2.40 -19.12
CA ARG A 242 -2.62 2.10 -19.54
C ARG A 242 -2.64 1.26 -20.80
N LEU A 243 -3.45 0.21 -20.81
CA LEU A 243 -3.76 -0.57 -21.99
C LEU A 243 -5.11 -0.14 -22.55
N ARG A 244 -5.15 0.34 -23.79
CA ARG A 244 -6.35 0.85 -24.47
C ARG A 244 -6.66 0.02 -25.71
N ASP A 245 -7.90 -0.42 -25.88
CA ASP A 245 -8.32 -1.06 -27.13
C ASP A 245 -8.66 0.00 -28.19
N SER A 246 -7.86 0.08 -29.25
CA SER A 246 -8.07 1.08 -30.32
C SER A 246 -9.25 0.73 -31.23
N SER A 247 -9.68 -0.54 -31.24
CA SER A 247 -10.79 -0.99 -32.10
C SER A 247 -12.13 -0.36 -31.72
N LYS A 248 -12.32 -0.03 -30.44
CA LYS A 248 -13.56 0.59 -29.94
C LYS A 248 -13.72 2.05 -30.33
N HIS A 249 -12.62 2.80 -30.48
CA HIS A 249 -12.68 4.20 -30.88
C HIS A 249 -13.10 4.37 -32.35
N MET A 250 -13.01 3.31 -33.17
CA MET A 250 -13.50 3.28 -34.54
C MET A 250 -14.99 2.95 -34.65
N LEU A 251 -15.62 2.40 -33.61
CA LEU A 251 -17.06 2.10 -33.58
C LEU A 251 -17.91 3.31 -33.14
N THR A 252 -17.29 4.31 -32.51
CA THR A 252 -17.96 5.56 -32.10
C THR A 252 -17.82 6.69 -33.10
N GLN A 253 -16.99 6.53 -34.14
CA GLN A 253 -16.97 7.42 -35.30
C GLN A 253 -17.71 6.75 -36.45
N LEU A 254 -19.04 6.86 -36.44
CA LEU A 254 -19.78 6.84 -37.69
C LEU A 254 -19.22 7.97 -38.57
N PRO A 255 -19.05 7.79 -39.88
CA PRO A 255 -18.81 8.90 -40.77
C PRO A 255 -20.05 9.77 -40.67
N ASP A 256 -19.96 10.87 -39.93
CA ASP A 256 -20.92 11.96 -40.06
C ASP A 256 -20.81 12.39 -41.52
N GLY A 257 -21.81 11.98 -42.29
CA GLY A 257 -21.93 12.35 -43.68
C GLY A 257 -22.07 13.87 -43.74
N GLU A 258 -21.09 14.48 -44.39
CA GLU A 258 -21.28 15.69 -45.18
C GLU A 258 -20.92 15.39 -46.63
#